data_AF-A0A8U0P3J6-F1
#
_entry.id   AF-A0A8U0P3J6-F1
#
_cell.length_a   1.000
_cell.length_b   1.000
_cell.length_c   1.000
_cell.angle_alpha   90.00
_cell.angle_beta   90.00
_cell.angle_gamma   90.00
#
_symmetry.space_group_name_H-M   'P 1'
#
loop_
_entity.id
_entity.type
_entity.pdbx_description
1 polymer ?
#
loop_
_entity_poly.entity_id
_entity_poly.type
_entity_poly.pdbx_seq_one_letter_code
_entity_poly.pdbx_strand_id
1 'polypeptide(L)'
;METQKWSIMALCLLGVLGSTTVKVEEENPEFWRAQGAKALQAALNRKLNTNVAKNIMLFLGDGMGITTITAARILKGQMHNQSGEETVMTMDTFPHAGLLKTYSVDFQIPDSSSTATAYLCGVKTNLNTVGVNAAARNGICKTQKGNEVTSILKWAKDAGRNHISVQLPTSLGPRVYPDPIDLPGKPYYR
;
A
#
# COMPACT_ATOMS: atom_id res chain seq x y z
N MET A 1 -25.71 36.57 -39.41
CA MET A 1 -24.85 36.45 -38.21
C MET A 1 -25.47 35.53 -37.14
N GLU A 2 -26.37 34.62 -37.52
CA GLU A 2 -27.23 33.86 -36.59
C GLU A 2 -27.00 32.34 -36.70
N THR A 3 -26.51 31.88 -37.85
CA THR A 3 -26.18 30.47 -38.13
C THR A 3 -24.88 29.99 -37.47
N GLN A 4 -23.97 30.91 -37.09
CA GLN A 4 -22.69 30.56 -36.47
C GLN A 4 -22.81 30.32 -34.95
N LYS A 5 -23.90 30.78 -34.32
CA LYS A 5 -24.17 30.56 -32.89
C LYS A 5 -24.68 29.15 -32.60
N TRP A 6 -25.40 28.54 -33.54
CA TRP A 6 -25.92 27.18 -33.40
C TRP A 6 -24.84 26.11 -33.58
N SER A 7 -23.87 26.33 -34.47
CA SER A 7 -22.78 25.38 -34.71
C SER A 7 -21.82 25.24 -33.52
N ILE A 8 -21.62 26.30 -32.73
CA ILE A 8 -20.75 26.27 -31.55
C ILE A 8 -21.46 25.60 -30.36
N MET A 9 -22.78 25.75 -30.26
CA MET A 9 -23.57 25.13 -29.21
C MET A 9 -23.76 23.61 -29.41
N ALA A 10 -23.80 23.14 -30.67
CA ALA A 10 -23.82 21.72 -30.99
C ALA A 10 -22.48 21.01 -30.72
N LEU A 11 -21.35 21.71 -30.89
CA LEU A 11 -20.02 21.15 -30.62
C LEU A 11 -19.72 21.03 -29.11
N CYS A 12 -20.29 21.92 -28.28
CA CYS A 12 -20.14 21.85 -26.83
C CYS A 12 -20.99 20.76 -26.17
N LEU A 13 -22.08 20.29 -26.82
CA LEU A 13 -22.91 19.20 -26.28
C LEU A 13 -22.32 17.80 -26.52
N LEU A 14 -21.29 17.67 -27.37
CA LEU A 14 -20.56 16.42 -27.59
C LEU A 14 -19.39 16.20 -26.60
N GLY A 15 -19.10 17.17 -25.74
CA GLY A 15 -17.94 17.15 -24.83
C GLY A 15 -18.18 16.61 -23.42
N VAL A 16 -19.39 16.16 -23.07
CA VAL A 16 -19.72 15.72 -21.69
C VAL A 16 -20.48 14.40 -21.71
N LEU A 17 -19.85 13.35 -22.22
CA LEU A 17 -20.19 11.96 -21.89
C LEU A 17 -18.89 11.24 -21.55
N GLY A 18 -18.37 11.54 -20.36
CA GLY A 18 -17.51 10.58 -19.66
C GLY A 18 -18.37 9.38 -19.30
N SER A 19 -18.55 8.46 -20.23
CA SER A 19 -19.20 7.18 -19.98
C SER A 19 -18.38 6.43 -18.96
N THR A 20 -18.78 6.50 -17.70
CA THR A 20 -18.50 5.42 -16.76
C THR A 20 -19.26 4.22 -17.29
N THR A 21 -18.57 3.36 -18.04
CA THR A 21 -19.15 2.11 -18.51
C THR A 21 -19.33 1.20 -17.30
N VAL A 22 -20.43 1.38 -16.56
CA VAL A 22 -20.93 0.34 -15.66
C VAL A 22 -21.15 -0.86 -16.57
N LYS A 23 -20.41 -1.96 -16.30
CA LYS A 23 -20.52 -3.13 -17.15
C LYS A 23 -21.93 -3.68 -16.98
N VAL A 24 -22.62 -3.92 -18.10
CA VAL A 24 -24.04 -4.33 -18.13
C VAL A 24 -24.31 -5.56 -17.26
N GLU A 25 -23.30 -6.41 -17.04
CA GLU A 25 -23.41 -7.56 -16.12
C GLU A 25 -23.61 -7.19 -14.64
N GLU A 26 -23.10 -6.04 -14.17
CA GLU A 26 -23.18 -5.64 -12.76
C GLU A 26 -24.59 -5.16 -12.36
N GLU A 27 -25.42 -4.80 -13.34
CA GLU A 27 -26.84 -4.46 -13.12
C GLU A 27 -27.67 -5.70 -12.76
N ASN A 28 -27.20 -6.91 -13.11
CA ASN A 28 -27.90 -8.16 -12.82
C ASN A 28 -27.60 -8.64 -11.38
N PRO A 29 -28.61 -8.80 -10.50
CA PRO A 29 -28.40 -9.32 -9.14
C PRO A 29 -27.71 -10.69 -9.08
N GLU A 30 -27.89 -11.55 -10.09
CA GLU A 30 -27.26 -12.87 -10.11
C GLU A 30 -25.74 -12.79 -10.22
N PHE A 31 -25.19 -11.73 -10.83
CA PHE A 31 -23.75 -11.50 -10.87
C PHE A 31 -23.17 -11.41 -9.46
N TRP A 32 -23.77 -10.60 -8.59
CA TRP A 32 -23.34 -10.41 -7.20
C TRP A 32 -23.56 -11.67 -6.35
N ARG A 33 -24.70 -12.37 -6.53
CA ARG A 33 -24.97 -13.62 -5.81
C ARG A 33 -23.99 -14.72 -6.19
N ALA A 34 -23.67 -14.87 -7.47
CA ALA A 34 -22.70 -15.85 -7.95
C ALA A 34 -21.30 -15.57 -7.40
N GLN A 35 -20.87 -14.29 -7.38
CA GLN A 35 -19.60 -13.90 -6.76
C GLN A 35 -19.56 -14.19 -5.26
N GLY A 36 -20.63 -13.85 -4.52
CA GLY A 36 -20.75 -14.13 -3.09
C GLY A 36 -20.70 -15.64 -2.80
N ALA A 37 -21.43 -16.46 -3.55
CA ALA A 37 -21.41 -17.91 -3.41
C ALA A 37 -20.00 -18.48 -3.68
N LYS A 38 -19.30 -17.98 -4.70
CA LYS A 38 -17.91 -18.37 -5.00
C LYS A 38 -16.96 -18.00 -3.87
N ALA A 39 -17.07 -16.79 -3.32
CA ALA A 39 -16.24 -16.33 -2.21
C ALA A 39 -16.48 -17.17 -0.93
N LEU A 40 -17.74 -17.47 -0.61
CA LEU A 40 -18.11 -18.34 0.50
C LEU A 40 -17.53 -19.75 0.32
N GLN A 41 -17.69 -20.35 -0.85
CA GLN A 41 -17.15 -21.68 -1.15
C GLN A 41 -15.62 -21.70 -1.04
N ALA A 42 -14.93 -20.65 -1.50
CA ALA A 42 -13.49 -20.50 -1.34
C ALA A 42 -13.06 -20.38 0.13
N ALA A 43 -13.85 -19.69 0.97
CA ALA A 43 -13.60 -19.59 2.40
C ALA A 43 -13.81 -20.93 3.13
N LEU A 44 -14.89 -21.66 2.81
CA LEU A 44 -15.19 -22.97 3.41
C LEU A 44 -14.15 -24.04 3.06
N ASN A 45 -13.62 -24.01 1.84
CA ASN A 45 -12.60 -24.97 1.39
C ASN A 45 -11.19 -24.65 1.89
N ARG A 46 -10.99 -23.56 2.62
CA ARG A 46 -9.67 -23.13 3.07
C ARG A 46 -9.12 -24.07 4.15
N LYS A 47 -7.96 -24.65 3.90
CA LYS A 47 -7.22 -25.46 4.88
C LYS A 47 -6.14 -24.62 5.56
N LEU A 48 -6.10 -24.65 6.89
CA LEU A 48 -5.05 -23.97 7.65
C LEU A 48 -3.73 -24.74 7.55
N ASN A 49 -2.64 -24.02 7.29
CA ASN A 49 -1.31 -24.58 7.37
C ASN A 49 -0.78 -24.43 8.80
N THR A 50 -0.65 -25.53 9.53
CA THR A 50 -0.16 -25.58 10.91
C THR A 50 1.32 -25.96 11.00
N ASN A 51 2.00 -26.13 9.87
CA ASN A 51 3.43 -26.45 9.85
C ASN A 51 4.29 -25.25 10.25
N VAL A 52 5.50 -25.52 10.75
CA VAL A 52 6.48 -24.47 11.06
C VAL A 52 7.00 -23.84 9.77
N ALA A 53 6.96 -22.51 9.69
CA ALA A 53 7.44 -21.77 8.53
C ALA A 53 8.97 -21.91 8.36
N LYS A 54 9.41 -22.41 7.20
CA LYS A 54 10.83 -22.47 6.84
C LYS A 54 11.38 -21.10 6.43
N ASN A 55 10.56 -20.30 5.76
CA ASN A 55 10.91 -18.98 5.22
C ASN A 55 9.89 -17.96 5.69
N ILE A 56 10.34 -16.74 6.00
CA ILE A 56 9.49 -15.61 6.35
C ILE A 56 9.80 -14.48 5.36
N MET A 57 8.76 -13.93 4.75
CA MET A 57 8.85 -12.80 3.83
C MET A 57 7.91 -11.71 4.32
N LEU A 58 8.47 -10.54 4.59
CA LEU A 58 7.71 -9.37 5.02
C LEU A 58 7.80 -8.28 3.94
N PHE A 59 6.66 -7.97 3.35
CA PHE A 59 6.53 -6.81 2.45
C PHE A 59 6.08 -5.60 3.26
N LEU A 60 6.86 -4.53 3.20
CA LEU A 60 6.56 -3.29 3.91
C LEU A 60 6.31 -2.17 2.91
N GLY A 61 5.07 -1.71 2.84
CA GLY A 61 4.72 -0.47 2.13
C GLY A 61 4.77 0.70 3.11
N ASP A 62 5.86 1.47 3.11
CA ASP A 62 5.96 2.68 3.95
C ASP A 62 4.90 3.71 3.51
N GLY A 63 4.12 4.23 4.47
CA GLY A 63 3.00 5.12 4.20
C GLY A 63 1.80 4.50 3.46
N MET A 64 1.77 3.17 3.28
CA MET A 64 0.72 2.49 2.51
C MET A 64 -0.53 2.19 3.37
N GLY A 65 -1.30 3.23 3.68
CA GLY A 65 -2.59 3.10 4.36
C GLY A 65 -3.70 2.51 3.48
N ILE A 66 -4.89 2.29 4.06
CA ILE A 66 -6.06 1.73 3.35
C ILE A 66 -6.44 2.59 2.14
N THR A 67 -6.38 3.91 2.28
CA THR A 67 -6.67 4.86 1.20
C THR A 67 -5.67 4.72 0.05
N THR A 68 -4.37 4.64 0.37
CA THR A 68 -3.29 4.43 -0.61
C THR A 68 -3.45 3.10 -1.34
N ILE A 69 -3.81 2.03 -0.62
CA ILE A 69 -4.09 0.70 -1.19
C ILE A 69 -5.24 0.76 -2.20
N THR A 70 -6.37 1.36 -1.81
CA THR A 70 -7.54 1.48 -2.69
C THR A 70 -7.26 2.34 -3.91
N ALA A 71 -6.56 3.47 -3.76
CA ALA A 71 -6.15 4.31 -4.88
C ALA A 71 -5.24 3.54 -5.86
N ALA A 72 -4.26 2.79 -5.33
CA ALA A 72 -3.37 1.97 -6.14
C ALA A 72 -4.11 0.84 -6.88
N ARG A 73 -5.14 0.25 -6.25
CA ARG A 73 -6.00 -0.77 -6.87
C ARG A 73 -6.73 -0.21 -8.10
N ILE A 74 -7.38 0.93 -7.94
CA ILE A 74 -8.12 1.61 -9.01
C ILE A 74 -7.18 1.98 -10.14
N LEU A 75 -6.06 2.63 -9.81
CA LEU A 75 -5.05 3.02 -10.80
C LEU A 75 -4.52 1.81 -11.58
N LYS A 76 -4.23 0.70 -10.89
CA LYS A 76 -3.77 -0.54 -11.54
C LYS A 76 -4.78 -1.04 -12.56
N GLY A 77 -6.07 -1.08 -12.21
CA GLY A 77 -7.10 -1.51 -13.15
C GLY A 77 -7.26 -0.58 -14.35
N GLN A 78 -7.23 0.73 -14.11
CA GLN A 78 -7.29 1.73 -15.18
C GLN A 78 -6.10 1.63 -16.14
N MET A 79 -4.89 1.37 -15.62
CA MET A 79 -3.70 1.08 -16.44
C MET A 79 -3.85 -0.19 -17.30
N HIS A 80 -4.79 -1.07 -16.96
CA HIS A 80 -5.14 -2.27 -17.72
C HIS A 80 -6.46 -2.12 -18.51
N ASN A 81 -6.91 -0.89 -18.77
CA ASN A 81 -8.16 -0.59 -19.48
C ASN A 81 -9.42 -1.17 -18.81
N GLN A 82 -9.43 -1.27 -17.49
CA GLN A 82 -10.59 -1.66 -16.67
C GLN A 82 -11.14 -0.43 -15.92
N SER A 83 -12.32 -0.55 -15.29
CA SER A 83 -12.89 0.56 -14.47
C SER A 83 -11.97 0.91 -13.30
N GLY A 84 -11.45 -0.12 -12.63
CA GLY A 84 -10.42 0.02 -11.59
C GLY A 84 -10.84 -0.62 -10.28
N GLU A 85 -12.04 -0.32 -9.82
CA GLU A 85 -12.56 -0.70 -8.51
C GLU A 85 -12.65 -2.22 -8.31
N GLU A 86 -12.96 -2.95 -9.38
CA GLU A 86 -13.10 -4.41 -9.38
C GLU A 86 -11.74 -5.15 -9.47
N THR A 87 -10.66 -4.42 -9.76
CA THR A 87 -9.33 -5.02 -9.95
C THR A 87 -8.82 -5.60 -8.64
N VAL A 88 -8.30 -6.83 -8.68
CA VAL A 88 -7.71 -7.47 -7.50
C VAL A 88 -6.19 -7.29 -7.51
N MET A 89 -5.64 -6.74 -6.43
CA MET A 89 -4.18 -6.69 -6.23
C MET A 89 -3.66 -8.02 -5.67
N THR A 90 -2.38 -8.32 -5.88
CA THR A 90 -1.79 -9.56 -5.35
C THR A 90 -1.94 -9.66 -3.83
N MET A 91 -1.81 -8.55 -3.10
CA MET A 91 -2.04 -8.51 -1.65
C MET A 91 -3.49 -8.79 -1.24
N ASP A 92 -4.47 -8.48 -2.10
CA ASP A 92 -5.90 -8.73 -1.84
C ASP A 92 -6.21 -10.24 -1.89
N THR A 93 -5.35 -11.02 -2.55
CA THR A 93 -5.50 -12.49 -2.64
C THR A 93 -5.02 -13.22 -1.37
N PHE A 94 -4.37 -12.51 -0.44
CA PHE A 94 -3.91 -13.13 0.79
C PHE A 94 -5.10 -13.60 1.64
N PRO A 95 -5.05 -14.82 2.20
CA PRO A 95 -6.21 -15.43 2.86
C PRO A 95 -6.55 -14.78 4.21
N HIS A 96 -5.63 -14.01 4.79
CA HIS A 96 -5.76 -13.37 6.10
C HIS A 96 -5.48 -11.88 5.98
N ALA A 97 -6.36 -11.09 6.59
CA ALA A 97 -6.22 -9.65 6.73
C ALA A 97 -6.48 -9.27 8.19
N GLY A 98 -5.86 -8.18 8.65
CA GLY A 98 -6.03 -7.66 9.99
C GLY A 98 -5.66 -6.18 10.03
N LEU A 99 -6.15 -5.48 11.06
CA LEU A 99 -5.84 -4.08 11.30
C LEU A 99 -4.78 -3.97 12.41
N LEU A 100 -3.83 -3.05 12.22
CA LEU A 100 -2.74 -2.81 13.15
C LEU A 100 -2.88 -1.42 13.78
N LYS A 101 -2.70 -1.33 15.10
CA LYS A 101 -2.65 -0.05 15.83
C LYS A 101 -1.22 0.48 15.83
N THR A 102 -0.95 1.52 15.04
CA THR A 102 0.41 1.96 14.70
C THR A 102 1.05 2.96 15.68
N TYR A 103 0.31 3.54 16.62
CA TYR A 103 0.80 4.53 17.59
C TYR A 103 2.17 4.18 18.21
N SER A 104 3.05 5.17 18.40
CA SER A 104 4.28 5.03 19.20
C SER A 104 3.94 5.15 20.69
N VAL A 105 4.87 4.84 21.60
CA VAL A 105 4.56 4.90 23.04
C VAL A 105 4.25 6.32 23.52
N ASP A 106 4.86 7.32 22.89
CA ASP A 106 4.78 8.73 23.24
C ASP A 106 3.89 9.58 22.30
N PHE A 107 3.52 9.08 21.10
CA PHE A 107 2.68 9.81 20.13
C PHE A 107 1.66 8.91 19.44
N GLN A 108 0.50 9.51 19.13
CA GLN A 108 -0.59 8.83 18.41
C GLN A 108 -0.26 8.63 16.92
N ILE A 109 0.41 9.62 16.32
CA ILE A 109 0.92 9.55 14.94
C ILE A 109 2.39 9.12 15.05
N PRO A 110 2.74 7.88 14.64
CA PRO A 110 4.10 7.39 14.73
C PRO A 110 4.96 7.85 13.54
N ASP A 111 6.26 7.61 13.63
CA ASP A 111 7.21 7.71 12.52
C ASP A 111 7.65 6.31 12.02
N SER A 112 8.40 6.27 10.91
CA SER A 112 8.90 5.00 10.34
C SER A 112 9.84 4.26 11.29
N SER A 113 10.61 4.96 12.14
CA SER A 113 11.59 4.33 13.04
C SER A 113 10.93 3.61 14.23
N SER A 114 9.95 4.25 14.85
CA SER A 114 9.20 3.65 15.97
C SER A 114 8.35 2.47 15.51
N THR A 115 7.73 2.57 14.34
CA THR A 115 6.98 1.45 13.75
C THR A 115 7.90 0.30 13.34
N ALA A 116 9.08 0.58 12.75
CA ALA A 116 10.08 -0.44 12.43
C ALA A 116 10.47 -1.29 13.64
N THR A 117 10.70 -0.65 14.78
CA THR A 117 10.99 -1.36 16.02
C THR A 117 9.82 -2.24 16.46
N ALA A 118 8.58 -1.76 16.28
CA ALA A 118 7.39 -2.54 16.63
C ALA A 118 7.22 -3.81 15.78
N TYR A 119 7.24 -3.71 14.44
CA TYR A 119 6.98 -4.88 13.58
C TYR A 119 8.21 -5.77 13.34
N LEU A 120 9.44 -5.27 13.52
CA LEU A 120 10.66 -6.09 13.39
C LEU A 120 11.16 -6.65 14.71
N CYS A 121 10.98 -5.94 15.83
CA CYS A 121 11.49 -6.37 17.14
C CYS A 121 10.37 -6.79 18.11
N GLY A 122 9.10 -6.58 17.76
CA GLY A 122 7.96 -6.93 18.62
C GLY A 122 7.77 -6.00 19.83
N VAL A 123 8.46 -4.86 19.87
CA VAL A 123 8.43 -3.91 20.99
C VAL A 123 8.14 -2.50 20.47
N LYS A 124 7.13 -1.83 21.01
CA LYS A 124 6.88 -0.42 20.69
C LYS A 124 7.89 0.48 21.39
N THR A 125 8.25 1.57 20.73
CA THR A 125 9.20 2.56 21.23
C THR A 125 8.69 3.99 21.02
N ASN A 126 9.50 4.97 21.40
CA ASN A 126 9.24 6.39 21.26
C ASN A 126 9.55 6.89 19.84
N LEU A 127 8.99 8.04 19.44
CA LEU A 127 9.29 8.67 18.16
C LEU A 127 10.80 8.88 17.96
N ASN A 128 11.24 8.78 16.70
CA ASN A 128 12.63 8.99 16.28
C ASN A 128 13.64 8.10 17.02
N THR A 129 13.21 6.92 17.49
CA THR A 129 14.10 5.92 18.08
C THR A 129 13.93 4.58 17.36
N VAL A 130 15.04 3.86 17.20
CA VAL A 130 15.08 2.59 16.46
C VAL A 130 15.83 1.53 17.25
N GLY A 131 15.29 0.31 17.30
CA GLY A 131 15.98 -0.84 17.89
C GLY A 131 16.19 -0.73 19.40
N VAL A 132 15.41 0.12 20.08
CA VAL A 132 15.41 0.29 21.53
C VAL A 132 13.98 0.25 22.07
N ASN A 133 13.81 -0.02 23.36
CA ASN A 133 12.53 0.07 24.04
C ASN A 133 12.18 1.54 24.38
N ALA A 134 10.97 1.77 24.87
CA ALA A 134 10.48 3.10 25.22
C ALA A 134 11.12 3.73 26.47
N ALA A 135 12.09 3.11 27.14
CA ALA A 135 12.88 3.75 28.20
C ALA A 135 14.01 4.62 27.60
N ALA A 136 14.46 4.34 26.37
CA ALA A 136 15.36 5.22 25.64
C ALA A 136 14.67 6.54 25.27
N ARG A 137 15.44 7.61 25.11
CA ARG A 137 14.96 8.95 24.78
C ARG A 137 15.65 9.49 23.54
N ASN A 138 14.85 10.02 22.61
CA ASN A 138 15.35 10.66 21.40
C ASN A 138 16.37 11.76 21.75
N GLY A 139 17.49 11.78 21.04
CA GLY A 139 18.59 12.73 21.25
C GLY A 139 19.46 12.48 22.49
N ILE A 140 19.17 11.47 23.33
CA ILE A 140 19.94 11.19 24.56
C ILE A 140 20.65 9.83 24.45
N CYS A 141 21.84 9.82 23.85
CA CYS A 141 22.64 8.61 23.63
C CYS A 141 22.88 7.76 24.90
N LYS A 142 23.05 8.39 26.07
CA LYS A 142 23.24 7.68 27.34
C LYS A 142 22.10 6.72 27.71
N THR A 143 20.90 6.97 27.19
CA THR A 143 19.70 6.14 27.44
C THR A 143 19.58 4.94 26.51
N GLN A 144 20.48 4.80 25.53
CA GLN A 144 20.47 3.66 24.61
C GLN A 144 20.88 2.37 25.32
N LYS A 145 22.00 2.42 26.08
CA LYS A 145 22.62 1.24 26.66
C LYS A 145 21.69 0.54 27.65
N GLY A 146 21.45 -0.75 27.42
CA GLY A 146 20.57 -1.59 28.23
C GLY A 146 19.10 -1.56 27.80
N ASN A 147 18.76 -0.74 26.80
CA ASN A 147 17.41 -0.62 26.26
C ASN A 147 17.30 -1.17 24.85
N GLU A 148 18.36 -1.78 24.29
CA GLU A 148 18.35 -2.37 22.96
C GLU A 148 17.38 -3.56 22.87
N VAL A 149 16.68 -3.66 21.73
CA VAL A 149 15.80 -4.79 21.41
C VAL A 149 16.29 -5.46 20.13
N THR A 150 16.18 -6.79 20.10
CA THR A 150 16.65 -7.58 18.95
C THR A 150 15.53 -7.79 17.94
N SER A 151 15.87 -7.72 16.65
CA SER A 151 14.91 -7.93 15.58
C SER A 151 14.78 -9.40 15.20
N ILE A 152 13.66 -9.76 14.57
CA ILE A 152 13.43 -11.09 13.98
C ILE A 152 14.52 -11.45 12.96
N LEU A 153 15.09 -10.46 12.27
CA LEU A 153 16.20 -10.66 11.34
C LEU A 153 17.47 -11.09 12.09
N LYS A 154 17.74 -10.51 13.27
CA LYS A 154 18.84 -10.93 14.14
C LYS A 154 18.61 -12.37 14.61
N TRP A 155 17.40 -12.71 15.04
CA TRP A 155 17.05 -14.08 15.44
C TRP A 155 17.20 -15.08 14.30
N ALA A 156 16.78 -14.71 13.08
CA ALA A 156 16.95 -15.54 11.90
C ALA A 156 18.44 -15.77 11.58
N LYS A 157 19.26 -14.72 11.66
CA LYS A 157 20.72 -14.82 11.48
C LYS A 157 21.36 -15.73 12.53
N ASP A 158 21.01 -15.54 13.80
CA ASP A 158 21.57 -16.33 14.92
C ASP A 158 21.14 -17.80 14.84
N ALA A 159 19.96 -18.08 14.30
CA ALA A 159 19.48 -19.43 14.01
C ALA A 159 20.06 -20.05 12.73
N GLY A 160 21.05 -19.40 12.09
CA GLY A 160 21.71 -19.91 10.89
C GLY A 160 20.83 -19.92 9.63
N ARG A 161 19.87 -18.99 9.51
CA ARG A 161 19.08 -18.83 8.27
C ARG A 161 19.91 -18.10 7.21
N ASN A 162 20.08 -18.75 6.06
CA ASN A 162 21.09 -18.36 5.06
C ASN A 162 20.70 -17.19 4.14
N HIS A 163 19.45 -16.76 4.11
CA HIS A 163 18.98 -15.72 3.18
C HIS A 163 18.12 -14.69 3.90
N ILE A 164 18.71 -13.52 4.16
CA ILE A 164 18.00 -12.32 4.64
C ILE A 164 18.15 -11.27 3.54
N SER A 165 17.07 -10.98 2.82
CA SER A 165 17.03 -9.94 1.80
C SER A 165 16.08 -8.83 2.26
N VAL A 166 16.61 -7.61 2.31
CA VAL A 166 15.81 -6.39 2.47
C VAL A 166 15.83 -5.71 1.10
N GLN A 167 14.76 -5.90 0.35
CA GLN A 167 14.59 -5.27 -0.95
C GLN A 167 13.68 -4.06 -0.76
N LEU A 168 14.22 -2.85 -0.91
CA LEU A 168 13.37 -1.70 -1.19
C LEU A 168 12.70 -1.95 -2.54
N PRO A 169 11.43 -1.60 -2.74
CA PRO A 169 10.87 -1.57 -4.09
C PRO A 169 11.67 -0.54 -4.89
N THR A 170 12.75 -1.00 -5.52
CA THR A 170 13.46 -0.28 -6.56
C THR A 170 12.43 0.04 -7.61
N SER A 171 12.24 1.35 -7.82
CA SER A 171 11.43 1.99 -8.85
C SER A 171 10.46 1.06 -9.59
N LEU A 172 9.16 1.37 -9.47
CA LEU A 172 8.21 1.15 -10.56
C LEU A 172 8.98 1.24 -11.90
N GLY A 173 8.82 0.23 -12.76
CA GLY A 173 9.45 0.20 -14.09
C GLY A 173 9.31 1.54 -14.82
N PRO A 174 10.11 1.77 -15.88
CA PRO A 174 10.50 3.09 -16.36
C PRO A 174 9.40 4.14 -16.13
N ARG A 175 9.69 5.12 -15.27
CA ARG A 175 8.83 6.27 -15.04
C ARG A 175 8.47 6.86 -16.40
N VAL A 176 7.27 6.60 -16.88
CA VAL A 176 6.63 7.45 -17.87
C VAL A 176 6.11 8.64 -17.06
N TYR A 177 7.01 9.57 -16.74
CA TYR A 177 6.55 10.94 -16.56
C TYR A 177 6.03 11.37 -17.94
N PRO A 178 4.80 11.91 -18.07
CA PRO A 178 4.54 12.76 -19.22
C PRO A 178 5.62 13.83 -19.21
N ASP A 179 6.29 14.01 -20.34
CA ASP A 179 7.37 14.98 -20.47
C ASP A 179 6.93 16.32 -19.85
N PRO A 180 7.78 16.95 -19.02
CA PRO A 180 7.46 18.26 -18.48
C PRO A 180 7.16 19.18 -19.65
N ILE A 181 5.98 19.81 -19.62
CA ILE A 181 5.71 20.96 -20.47
C ILE A 181 6.81 21.98 -20.15
N ASP A 182 7.69 22.19 -21.13
CA ASP A 182 8.80 23.11 -21.05
C ASP A 182 8.24 24.53 -20.92
N LEU A 183 8.07 24.98 -19.67
CA LEU A 183 7.76 26.37 -19.37
C LEU A 183 9.09 27.11 -19.27
N PRO A 184 9.42 27.99 -20.23
CA PRO A 184 10.71 28.66 -20.24
C PRO A 184 10.84 29.61 -19.05
N GLY A 185 11.90 29.43 -18.27
CA GLY A 185 12.49 30.54 -17.50
C GLY A 185 12.41 30.51 -15.97
N LYS A 186 12.61 29.38 -15.29
CA LYS A 186 12.91 29.43 -13.83
C LYS A 186 14.24 28.76 -13.47
N PRO A 187 15.16 29.47 -12.79
CA PRO A 187 16.46 28.92 -12.40
C PRO A 187 16.30 27.92 -11.24
N TYR A 188 16.91 26.74 -11.38
CA TYR A 188 17.09 25.77 -10.30
C TYR A 188 18.24 26.24 -9.40
N TYR A 189 17.97 26.50 -8.12
CA TYR A 189 19.01 26.53 -7.09
C TYR A 189 19.29 25.10 -6.64
N ARG A 190 20.58 24.76 -6.57
CA ARG A 190 21.09 23.46 -6.12
C ARG A 190 21.14 23.40 -4.60
#